data_AF-A0A1F3R8Q0-F1
#
_entry.id   AF-A0A1F3R8Q0-F1
#
_cell.length_a   1.000
_cell.length_b   1.000
_cell.length_c   1.000
_cell.angle_alpha   90.00
_cell.angle_beta   90.00
_cell.angle_gamma   90.00
#
_symmetry.space_group_name_H-M   'P 1'
#
loop_
_entity.id
_entity.type
_entity.pdbx_description
1 polymer ?
#
loop_
_entity_poly.entity_id
_entity_poly.type
_entity_poly.pdbx_seq_one_letter_code
_entity_poly.pdbx_strand_id
1 'polypeptide(L)'
;MIKLILHITIFPTLLLLYSCANESQDRNTMTKAAATEVESASQFEEDMGLEKKVNSKNLLLTTEQKEAFQLRAIEKFEDFIDYIKIISDQKIDYELKQHSINLALELFISDSTLFTDSILTDTTEAVPLKSFLTTIQANKNPILITIESIKFISPIAADSLFDYQGNMEVILNLHGKKLTKNVNVYLVEKKKVFGTINKEITEIGLGNIY
;
A
#
# COMPACT_ATOMS: atom_id res chain seq x y z
N MET A 1 -0.65 17.50 56.12
CA MET A 1 -2.10 17.56 55.86
C MET A 1 -2.40 16.69 54.64
N ILE A 2 -3.18 15.61 54.87
CA ILE A 2 -4.32 15.10 54.08
C ILE A 2 -4.07 14.87 52.57
N LYS A 3 -3.75 13.65 52.11
CA LYS A 3 -4.64 12.54 51.63
C LYS A 3 -5.75 12.96 50.64
N LEU A 4 -5.69 12.45 49.42
CA LEU A 4 -6.80 11.65 48.87
C LEU A 4 -6.31 10.64 47.82
N ILE A 5 -6.78 9.41 48.01
CA ILE A 5 -6.61 8.19 47.21
C ILE A 5 -7.85 8.04 46.35
N LEU A 6 -7.74 7.56 45.10
CA LEU A 6 -8.63 6.51 44.61
C LEU A 6 -8.02 5.73 43.45
N HIS A 7 -7.74 4.45 43.72
CA HIS A 7 -7.58 3.38 42.73
C HIS A 7 -8.91 3.08 42.06
N ILE A 8 -8.90 2.70 40.77
CA ILE A 8 -9.62 1.51 40.28
C ILE A 8 -8.79 0.85 39.16
N THR A 9 -8.26 -0.33 39.47
CA THR A 9 -7.82 -1.38 38.53
C THR A 9 -9.04 -2.10 37.94
N ILE A 10 -8.94 -2.66 36.73
CA ILE A 10 -9.25 -4.08 36.41
C ILE A 10 -8.96 -4.39 34.93
N PHE A 11 -8.40 -5.59 34.75
CA PHE A 11 -7.88 -6.31 33.58
C PHE A 11 -8.98 -6.74 32.56
N PRO A 12 -8.61 -7.32 31.40
CA PRO A 12 -9.40 -7.46 30.18
C PRO A 12 -10.30 -8.72 30.18
N THR A 13 -11.34 -8.71 29.35
CA THR A 13 -12.17 -9.88 29.07
C THR A 13 -11.99 -10.38 27.63
N LEU A 14 -11.67 -11.66 27.58
CA LEU A 14 -11.58 -12.57 26.44
C LEU A 14 -12.98 -13.12 26.09
N LEU A 15 -13.15 -13.53 24.83
CA LEU A 15 -14.20 -14.41 24.25
C LEU A 15 -15.64 -13.89 24.18
N LEU A 16 -16.22 -14.00 22.97
CA LEU A 16 -17.19 -15.07 22.68
C LEU A 16 -17.34 -15.27 21.16
N LEU A 17 -16.91 -16.46 20.70
CA LEU A 17 -17.42 -17.11 19.50
C LEU A 17 -18.87 -17.49 19.76
N TYR A 18 -19.79 -17.12 18.88
CA TYR A 18 -21.06 -17.82 18.74
C TYR A 18 -21.35 -18.11 17.26
N SER A 19 -21.19 -19.40 16.96
CA SER A 19 -21.86 -20.15 15.91
C SER A 19 -23.37 -20.07 16.10
N CYS A 20 -24.11 -19.85 15.01
CA CYS A 20 -25.48 -20.36 14.88
C CYS A 20 -25.68 -20.86 13.44
N ALA A 21 -25.46 -22.16 13.26
CA ALA A 21 -26.18 -22.94 12.28
C ALA A 21 -27.53 -23.39 12.87
N ASN A 22 -28.50 -23.52 11.98
CA ASN A 22 -29.66 -24.43 11.97
C ASN A 22 -31.10 -23.85 12.07
N GLU A 23 -31.77 -23.95 10.91
CA GLU A 23 -33.10 -24.50 10.59
C GLU A 23 -34.41 -23.99 11.23
N SER A 24 -35.29 -23.53 10.31
CA SER A 24 -36.77 -23.73 10.19
C SER A 24 -37.67 -23.50 11.41
N GLN A 25 -38.84 -22.85 11.34
CA GLN A 25 -39.95 -23.05 10.39
C GLN A 25 -41.09 -22.02 10.69
N ASP A 26 -41.83 -21.64 9.65
CA ASP A 26 -43.22 -21.16 9.62
C ASP A 26 -43.70 -19.96 10.47
N ARG A 27 -44.09 -18.86 9.79
CA ARG A 27 -45.51 -18.49 9.57
C ARG A 27 -45.67 -17.18 8.80
N ASN A 28 -46.32 -17.28 7.64
CA ASN A 28 -46.91 -16.18 6.89
C ASN A 28 -48.03 -15.50 7.70
N THR A 29 -47.98 -14.17 7.82
CA THR A 29 -49.16 -13.29 7.66
C THR A 29 -48.74 -11.83 7.62
N MET A 30 -49.02 -11.21 6.47
CA MET A 30 -49.47 -9.82 6.28
C MET A 30 -48.55 -8.66 6.73
N THR A 31 -48.45 -7.50 6.09
CA THR A 31 -48.76 -6.93 4.77
C THR A 31 -48.17 -5.52 4.88
N LYS A 32 -47.39 -5.07 3.87
CA LYS A 32 -47.10 -3.65 3.56
C LYS A 32 -46.92 -2.67 4.73
N ALA A 33 -45.68 -2.41 5.15
CA ALA A 33 -45.25 -1.11 5.67
C ALA A 33 -43.72 -1.03 5.90
N ALA A 34 -42.88 -1.46 4.94
CA ALA A 34 -41.43 -1.36 5.11
C ALA A 34 -40.65 -1.15 3.79
N ALA A 35 -41.30 -0.64 2.74
CA ALA A 35 -40.70 -0.49 1.42
C ALA A 35 -40.43 0.98 1.04
N THR A 36 -40.13 1.87 2.00
CA THR A 36 -39.91 3.30 1.66
C THR A 36 -38.79 3.99 2.43
N GLU A 37 -38.01 3.29 3.27
CA GLU A 37 -36.92 3.96 4.02
C GLU A 37 -35.57 3.20 4.02
N VAL A 38 -35.32 2.33 3.04
CA VAL A 38 -34.01 1.64 2.88
C VAL A 38 -33.32 1.99 1.54
N GLU A 39 -33.90 2.87 0.74
CA GLU A 39 -33.40 3.18 -0.62
C GLU A 39 -32.39 4.34 -0.68
N SER A 40 -31.91 4.85 0.46
CA SER A 40 -31.02 6.02 0.52
C SER A 40 -29.63 5.77 1.11
N ALA A 41 -29.30 4.54 1.51
CA ALA A 41 -27.99 4.20 2.08
C ALA A 41 -27.16 3.22 1.22
N SER A 42 -27.73 2.69 0.12
CA SER A 42 -27.09 1.68 -0.74
C SER A 42 -26.44 2.24 -2.01
N GLN A 43 -26.44 3.57 -2.19
CA GLN A 43 -26.08 4.21 -3.47
C GLN A 43 -24.76 4.99 -3.44
N PHE A 44 -23.93 4.81 -2.40
CA PHE A 44 -22.64 5.51 -2.24
C PHE A 44 -21.41 4.58 -2.20
N GLU A 45 -21.57 3.29 -2.53
CA GLU A 45 -20.44 2.37 -2.72
C GLU A 45 -20.30 1.94 -4.19
N GLU A 46 -20.54 2.86 -5.13
CA GLU A 46 -20.22 2.62 -6.53
C GLU A 46 -18.73 2.90 -6.79
N ASP A 47 -17.93 1.83 -6.70
CA ASP A 47 -16.79 1.53 -7.56
C ASP A 47 -15.70 2.62 -7.67
N MET A 48 -15.07 3.00 -6.55
CA MET A 48 -13.74 3.67 -6.54
C MET A 48 -12.58 2.71 -6.87
N GLY A 49 -12.87 1.56 -7.48
CA GLY A 49 -11.89 0.55 -7.85
C GLY A 49 -11.25 0.86 -9.19
N LEU A 50 -9.95 1.20 -9.19
CA LEU A 50 -9.11 1.17 -10.39
C LEU A 50 -8.98 -0.24 -11.01
N GLU A 51 -9.58 -1.26 -10.39
CA GLU A 51 -9.42 -2.69 -10.73
C GLU A 51 -10.27 -3.17 -11.91
N LYS A 52 -11.15 -2.32 -12.46
CA LYS A 52 -11.95 -2.65 -13.64
C LYS A 52 -11.09 -2.42 -14.89
N LYS A 53 -10.97 -3.43 -15.76
CA LYS A 53 -10.18 -3.37 -17.02
C LYS A 53 -10.46 -2.08 -17.80
N VAL A 54 -9.55 -1.10 -17.67
CA VAL A 54 -9.62 0.17 -18.39
C VAL A 54 -9.04 -0.05 -19.78
N ASN A 55 -9.91 -0.36 -20.73
CA ASN A 55 -9.50 -0.66 -22.09
C ASN A 55 -9.49 0.63 -22.94
N SER A 56 -8.45 1.46 -22.84
CA SER A 56 -8.21 2.54 -23.82
C SER A 56 -6.89 3.28 -23.60
N LYS A 57 -5.99 3.18 -24.58
CA LYS A 57 -4.73 3.96 -24.74
C LYS A 57 -4.92 5.50 -24.85
N ASN A 58 -6.04 6.03 -24.40
CA ASN A 58 -6.42 7.45 -24.46
C ASN A 58 -7.48 7.82 -23.39
N LEU A 59 -7.59 7.08 -22.28
CA LEU A 59 -8.52 7.46 -21.22
C LEU A 59 -7.91 8.60 -20.41
N LEU A 60 -8.45 9.82 -20.48
CA LEU A 60 -8.15 10.88 -19.51
C LEU A 60 -8.68 10.47 -18.13
N LEU A 61 -7.81 10.25 -17.13
CA LEU A 61 -8.26 9.98 -15.76
C LEU A 61 -9.11 11.17 -15.27
N THR A 62 -10.23 10.84 -14.62
CA THR A 62 -11.04 11.84 -13.89
C THR A 62 -10.23 12.42 -12.72
N THR A 63 -10.70 13.53 -12.16
CA THR A 63 -10.07 14.12 -10.96
C THR A 63 -10.02 13.11 -9.82
N GLU A 64 -11.12 12.42 -9.55
CA GLU A 64 -11.23 11.39 -8.50
C GLU A 64 -10.26 10.24 -8.75
N GLN A 65 -10.12 9.78 -10.01
CA GLN A 65 -9.17 8.73 -10.36
C GLN A 65 -7.71 9.18 -10.20
N LYS A 66 -7.41 10.46 -10.45
CA LYS A 66 -6.09 11.03 -10.19
C LYS A 66 -5.80 11.12 -8.69
N GLU A 67 -6.77 11.51 -7.88
CA GLU A 67 -6.64 11.53 -6.42
C GLU A 67 -6.43 10.13 -5.86
N ALA A 68 -7.23 9.15 -6.31
CA ALA A 68 -7.04 7.75 -5.97
C ALA A 68 -5.66 7.24 -6.41
N PHE A 69 -5.20 7.64 -7.59
CA PHE A 69 -3.85 7.33 -8.05
C PHE A 69 -2.77 7.85 -7.08
N GLN A 70 -2.88 9.11 -6.66
CA GLN A 70 -1.92 9.71 -5.74
C GLN A 70 -1.91 9.02 -4.38
N LEU A 71 -3.09 8.77 -3.81
CA LEU A 71 -3.21 8.11 -2.51
C LEU A 71 -2.60 6.70 -2.53
N ARG A 72 -2.94 5.90 -3.55
CA ARG A 72 -2.44 4.53 -3.69
C ARG A 72 -0.93 4.49 -3.97
N ALA A 73 -0.39 5.47 -4.68
CA ALA A 73 1.05 5.62 -4.87
C ALA A 73 1.77 5.92 -3.55
N ILE A 74 1.19 6.78 -2.71
CA ILE A 74 1.70 7.10 -1.36
C ILE A 74 1.69 5.84 -0.48
N GLU A 75 0.55 5.15 -0.40
CA GLU A 75 0.41 3.89 0.37
C GLU A 75 1.48 2.87 -0.03
N LYS A 76 1.70 2.64 -1.33
CA LYS A 76 2.73 1.72 -1.81
C LYS A 76 4.15 2.15 -1.41
N PHE A 77 4.43 3.45 -1.39
CA PHE A 77 5.73 3.93 -0.94
C PHE A 77 5.91 3.76 0.57
N GLU A 78 4.86 3.99 1.36
CA GLU A 78 4.86 3.73 2.80
C GLU A 78 5.10 2.25 3.10
N ASP A 79 4.37 1.35 2.42
CA ASP A 79 4.57 -0.10 2.48
C ASP A 79 6.02 -0.48 2.15
N PHE A 80 6.60 0.12 1.12
CA PHE A 80 7.98 -0.10 0.74
C PHE A 80 8.94 0.27 1.89
N ILE A 81 8.75 1.43 2.51
CA ILE A 81 9.57 1.86 3.65
C ILE A 81 9.41 0.92 4.85
N ASP A 82 8.21 0.40 5.10
CA ASP A 82 7.99 -0.57 6.17
C ASP A 82 8.66 -1.91 5.90
N TYR A 83 8.63 -2.41 4.66
CA TYR A 83 9.40 -3.59 4.29
C TYR A 83 10.91 -3.37 4.46
N ILE A 84 11.44 -2.20 4.14
CA ILE A 84 12.86 -1.88 4.38
C ILE A 84 13.23 -2.01 5.86
N LYS A 85 12.39 -1.50 6.76
CA LYS A 85 12.59 -1.63 8.21
C LYS A 85 12.62 -3.10 8.62
N ILE A 86 11.63 -3.89 8.20
CA ILE A 86 11.52 -5.33 8.52
C ILE A 86 12.75 -6.09 8.02
N ILE A 87 13.15 -5.89 6.76
CA ILE A 87 14.28 -6.59 6.13
C ILE A 87 15.59 -6.30 6.88
N SER A 88 15.77 -5.06 7.35
CA SER A 88 16.97 -4.62 8.05
C SER A 88 17.05 -5.05 9.53
N ASP A 89 15.93 -5.39 10.18
CA ASP A 89 15.89 -5.70 11.60
C ASP A 89 16.52 -7.07 11.90
N GLN A 90 17.57 -7.11 12.72
CA GLN A 90 18.28 -8.34 13.07
C GLN A 90 17.49 -9.30 13.97
N LYS A 91 16.39 -8.82 14.56
CA LYS A 91 15.52 -9.63 15.43
C LYS A 91 14.49 -10.44 14.65
N ILE A 92 14.26 -10.09 13.38
CA ILE A 92 13.33 -10.79 12.50
C ILE A 92 14.04 -11.99 11.86
N ASP A 93 13.35 -13.12 11.79
CA ASP A 93 13.89 -14.35 11.21
C ASP A 93 14.09 -14.22 9.69
N TYR A 94 14.94 -15.10 9.16
CA TYR A 94 15.33 -15.07 7.76
C TYR A 94 14.16 -15.30 6.79
N GLU A 95 13.22 -16.18 7.13
CA GLU A 95 12.10 -16.54 6.26
C GLU A 95 11.15 -15.35 6.09
N LEU A 96 10.82 -14.66 7.19
CA LEU A 96 10.00 -13.46 7.14
C LEU A 96 10.70 -12.34 6.35
N LYS A 97 12.02 -12.17 6.48
CA LYS A 97 12.77 -11.22 5.64
C LYS A 97 12.69 -11.56 4.16
N GLN A 98 12.86 -12.84 3.78
CA GLN A 98 12.72 -13.26 2.38
C GLN A 98 11.32 -12.99 1.85
N HIS A 99 10.29 -13.25 2.66
CA HIS A 99 8.92 -12.93 2.30
C HIS A 99 8.72 -11.41 2.09
N SER A 100 9.21 -10.58 3.00
CA SER A 100 9.17 -9.11 2.86
C SER A 100 9.93 -8.60 1.65
N ILE A 101 11.06 -9.23 1.26
CA ILE A 101 11.76 -8.89 0.01
C ILE A 101 10.84 -9.11 -1.20
N ASN A 102 10.12 -10.24 -1.26
CA ASN A 102 9.21 -10.52 -2.36
C ASN A 102 8.04 -9.51 -2.39
N LEU A 103 7.45 -9.21 -1.24
CA LEU A 103 6.38 -8.20 -1.16
C LEU A 103 6.87 -6.81 -1.59
N ALA A 104 8.09 -6.41 -1.18
CA ALA A 104 8.68 -5.15 -1.59
C ALA A 104 8.92 -5.08 -3.10
N LEU A 105 9.34 -6.19 -3.73
CA LEU A 105 9.53 -6.27 -5.19
C LEU A 105 8.19 -6.08 -5.94
N GLU A 106 7.11 -6.68 -5.44
CA GLU A 106 5.78 -6.60 -6.07
C GLU A 106 5.20 -5.16 -6.13
N LEU A 107 5.66 -4.27 -5.24
CA LEU A 107 5.26 -2.86 -5.23
C LEU A 107 5.75 -2.09 -6.47
N PHE A 108 6.81 -2.56 -7.13
CA PHE A 108 7.42 -1.88 -8.27
C PHE A 108 6.89 -2.37 -9.61
N ILE A 109 7.08 -1.58 -10.66
CA ILE A 109 6.67 -1.94 -12.03
C ILE A 109 7.41 -3.17 -12.57
N SER A 110 8.62 -3.44 -12.06
CA SER A 110 9.46 -4.55 -12.47
C SER A 110 10.52 -4.85 -11.40
N ASP A 111 10.90 -6.12 -11.25
CA ASP A 111 12.04 -6.55 -10.43
C ASP A 111 13.37 -5.93 -10.92
N SER A 112 13.41 -5.49 -12.18
CA SER A 112 14.55 -4.81 -12.79
C SER A 112 14.60 -3.30 -12.52
N THR A 113 13.68 -2.77 -11.70
CA THR A 113 13.68 -1.35 -11.34
C THR A 113 15.01 -0.97 -10.70
N LEU A 114 15.55 0.18 -11.11
CA LEU A 114 16.86 0.63 -10.71
C LEU A 114 16.75 1.71 -9.63
N PHE A 115 17.61 1.61 -8.63
CA PHE A 115 17.91 2.68 -7.69
C PHE A 115 19.12 3.43 -8.24
N THR A 116 18.85 4.58 -8.84
CA THR A 116 19.90 5.54 -9.22
C THR A 116 20.02 6.52 -8.07
N ASP A 117 21.16 6.60 -7.39
CA ASP A 117 21.33 7.35 -6.13
C ASP A 117 20.64 6.66 -4.94
N SER A 118 21.31 5.59 -4.47
CA SER A 118 20.84 4.74 -3.39
C SER A 118 20.42 5.55 -2.17
N ILE A 119 19.24 5.23 -1.62
CA ILE A 119 18.75 5.79 -0.35
C ILE A 119 19.80 5.59 0.77
N LEU A 120 20.67 4.58 0.65
CA LEU A 120 21.58 4.10 1.70
C LEU A 120 23.07 4.25 1.37
N THR A 121 23.44 4.56 0.12
CA THR A 121 24.85 4.63 -0.29
C THR A 121 25.07 5.84 -1.17
N ASP A 122 26.17 6.56 -0.95
CA ASP A 122 26.58 7.73 -1.76
C ASP A 122 27.09 7.33 -3.18
N THR A 123 26.58 6.22 -3.72
CA THR A 123 26.98 5.67 -5.01
C THR A 123 26.05 6.18 -6.10
N THR A 124 26.61 6.77 -7.15
CA THR A 124 25.87 7.17 -8.35
C THR A 124 25.51 6.00 -9.26
N GLU A 125 25.98 4.79 -8.94
CA GLU A 125 25.70 3.59 -9.73
C GLU A 125 24.27 3.11 -9.53
N ALA A 126 23.61 2.77 -10.65
CA ALA A 126 22.27 2.20 -10.65
C ALA A 126 22.30 0.77 -10.10
N VAL A 127 21.62 0.51 -8.98
CA VAL A 127 21.55 -0.82 -8.37
C VAL A 127 20.16 -1.44 -8.62
N PRO A 128 20.08 -2.70 -9.09
CA PRO A 128 18.80 -3.40 -9.18
C PRO A 128 18.12 -3.52 -7.82
N LEU A 129 16.82 -3.27 -7.74
CA LEU A 129 16.04 -3.29 -6.49
C LEU A 129 16.27 -4.57 -5.68
N LYS A 130 16.23 -5.74 -6.32
CA LYS A 130 16.47 -7.02 -5.62
C LYS A 130 17.84 -7.10 -4.97
N SER A 131 18.88 -6.61 -5.65
CA SER A 131 20.25 -6.56 -5.11
C SER A 131 20.36 -5.57 -3.95
N PHE A 132 19.68 -4.42 -4.05
CA PHE A 132 19.58 -3.45 -2.97
C PHE A 132 18.92 -4.06 -1.73
N LEU A 133 17.76 -4.70 -1.87
CA LEU A 133 17.06 -5.36 -0.76
C LEU A 133 17.87 -6.50 -0.12
N THR A 134 18.57 -7.28 -0.93
CA THR A 134 19.46 -8.35 -0.44
C THR A 134 20.64 -7.78 0.34
N THR A 135 21.17 -6.63 -0.08
CA THR A 135 22.24 -5.91 0.64
C THR A 135 21.74 -5.43 2.00
N ILE A 136 20.53 -4.89 2.05
CA ILE A 136 19.89 -4.46 3.31
C ILE A 136 19.72 -5.62 4.27
N GLN A 137 19.27 -6.77 3.78
CA GLN A 137 19.11 -7.96 4.60
C GLN A 137 20.43 -8.39 5.27
N ALA A 138 21.55 -8.27 4.55
CA ALA A 138 22.87 -8.62 5.03
C ALA A 138 23.50 -7.57 5.95
N ASN A 139 22.94 -6.35 6.03
CA ASN A 139 23.43 -5.31 6.91
C ASN A 139 23.27 -5.72 8.38
N LYS A 140 24.30 -5.44 9.18
CA LYS A 140 24.30 -5.76 10.63
C LYS A 140 23.49 -4.77 11.47
N ASN A 141 23.29 -3.56 10.95
CA ASN A 141 22.60 -2.49 11.65
C ASN A 141 21.19 -2.33 11.07
N PRO A 142 20.16 -2.18 11.91
CA PRO A 142 18.82 -1.87 11.44
C PRO A 142 18.83 -0.50 10.77
N ILE A 143 18.00 -0.34 9.74
CA ILE A 143 17.82 0.92 9.04
C ILE A 143 16.73 1.72 9.75
N LEU A 144 17.10 2.89 10.26
CA LEU A 144 16.15 3.80 10.90
C LEU A 144 15.71 4.83 9.88
N ILE A 145 14.55 4.60 9.29
CA ILE A 145 13.98 5.45 8.25
C ILE A 145 12.56 5.90 8.65
N THR A 146 12.28 7.19 8.53
CA THR A 146 10.93 7.74 8.68
C THR A 146 10.61 8.66 7.53
N ILE A 147 9.36 8.64 7.09
CA ILE A 147 8.86 9.56 6.08
C ILE A 147 8.47 10.86 6.78
N GLU A 148 9.07 11.98 6.39
CA GLU A 148 8.72 13.31 6.90
C GLU A 148 7.62 13.96 6.04
N SER A 149 7.67 13.77 4.72
CA SER A 149 6.63 14.25 3.81
C SER A 149 6.68 13.56 2.46
N ILE A 150 5.52 13.47 1.80
CA ILE A 150 5.40 13.04 0.40
C ILE A 150 4.53 14.07 -0.31
N LYS A 151 4.92 14.49 -1.52
CA LYS A 151 4.10 15.33 -2.39
C LYS A 151 4.31 14.98 -3.86
N PHE A 152 3.27 15.11 -4.67
CA PHE A 152 3.40 15.03 -6.12
C PHE A 152 3.99 16.34 -6.67
N ILE A 153 5.05 16.24 -7.47
CA ILE A 153 5.74 17.40 -8.06
C ILE A 153 5.46 17.59 -9.55
N SER A 154 4.83 16.60 -10.18
CA SER A 154 4.36 16.68 -11.56
C SER A 154 2.90 16.26 -11.68
N PRO A 155 2.13 16.86 -12.60
CA PRO A 155 0.78 16.41 -12.89
C PRO A 155 0.80 14.97 -13.40
N ILE A 156 -0.19 14.18 -12.99
CA ILE A 156 -0.40 12.84 -13.55
C ILE A 156 -0.77 12.98 -15.03
N ALA A 157 0.07 12.43 -15.89
CA ALA A 157 -0.06 12.54 -17.34
C ALA A 157 0.16 11.19 -18.01
N ALA A 158 -0.52 10.99 -19.14
CA ALA A 158 -0.28 9.84 -20.00
C ALA A 158 1.05 10.01 -20.76
N ASP A 159 1.76 8.92 -20.99
CA ASP A 159 2.97 8.88 -21.81
C ASP A 159 2.80 7.84 -22.94
N SER A 160 3.63 7.94 -23.97
CA SER A 160 3.79 6.99 -25.05
C SER A 160 4.13 5.56 -24.61
N LEU A 161 4.76 5.40 -23.43
CA LEU A 161 5.20 4.10 -22.89
C LEU A 161 4.32 3.58 -21.75
N PHE A 162 3.61 4.46 -21.04
CA PHE A 162 2.79 4.12 -19.87
C PHE A 162 1.46 4.86 -19.94
N ASP A 163 0.36 4.18 -19.62
CA ASP A 163 -0.96 4.80 -19.68
C ASP A 163 -1.03 6.05 -18.80
N TYR A 164 -0.38 6.01 -17.63
CA TYR A 164 -0.21 7.16 -16.74
C TYR A 164 1.10 7.11 -15.95
N GLN A 165 1.72 8.27 -15.75
CA GLN A 165 2.85 8.46 -14.86
C GLN A 165 2.70 9.69 -13.97
N GLY A 166 3.37 9.67 -12.83
CA GLY A 166 3.58 10.80 -11.94
C GLY A 166 4.95 10.73 -11.27
N ASN A 167 5.34 11.80 -10.60
CA ASN A 167 6.57 11.86 -9.83
C ASN A 167 6.28 12.46 -8.44
N MET A 168 6.71 11.74 -7.40
CA MET A 168 6.61 12.14 -6.01
C MET A 168 7.98 12.62 -5.51
N GLU A 169 8.01 13.78 -4.85
CA GLU A 169 9.12 14.15 -3.99
C GLU A 169 8.82 13.62 -2.59
N VAL A 170 9.76 12.83 -2.05
CA VAL A 170 9.70 12.25 -0.73
C VAL A 170 10.85 12.78 0.11
N ILE A 171 10.52 13.23 1.32
CA ILE A 171 11.50 13.65 2.32
C ILE A 171 11.55 12.57 3.39
N LEU A 172 12.74 12.01 3.56
CA LEU A 172 13.05 10.92 4.46
C LEU A 172 14.00 11.42 5.55
N ASN A 173 13.83 10.91 6.76
CA ASN A 173 14.85 10.97 7.79
C ASN A 173 15.51 9.60 7.87
N LEU A 174 16.77 9.51 7.47
CA LEU A 174 17.57 8.30 7.52
C LEU A 174 18.66 8.46 8.57
N HIS A 175 18.59 7.71 9.66
CA HIS A 175 19.55 7.79 10.77
C HIS A 175 19.80 9.21 11.29
N GLY A 176 18.77 10.05 11.33
CA GLY A 176 18.87 11.46 11.75
C GLY A 176 19.27 12.43 10.63
N LYS A 177 19.62 11.93 9.44
CA LYS A 177 19.95 12.74 8.27
C LYS A 177 18.74 12.87 7.35
N LYS A 178 18.36 14.10 7.06
CA LYS A 178 17.30 14.40 6.09
C LYS A 178 17.80 14.12 4.66
N LEU A 179 17.01 13.41 3.88
CA LEU A 179 17.26 13.04 2.50
C LEU A 179 16.01 13.34 1.67
N THR A 180 16.18 14.01 0.54
CA THR A 180 15.11 14.23 -0.43
C THR A 180 15.33 13.28 -1.60
N LYS A 181 14.28 12.59 -2.03
CA LYS A 181 14.27 11.68 -3.17
C LYS A 181 13.07 11.93 -4.05
N ASN A 182 13.21 11.60 -5.32
CA ASN A 182 12.12 11.56 -6.28
C ASN A 182 11.77 10.11 -6.57
N VAL A 183 10.49 9.82 -6.70
CA VAL A 183 9.95 8.48 -6.95
C VAL A 183 9.02 8.57 -8.15
N ASN A 184 9.37 7.88 -9.22
CA ASN A 184 8.47 7.71 -10.34
C ASN A 184 7.35 6.75 -9.94
N VAL A 185 6.13 7.00 -10.42
CA VAL A 185 4.98 6.11 -10.21
C VAL A 185 4.23 5.97 -11.51
N TYR A 186 3.72 4.76 -11.76
CA TYR A 186 3.12 4.40 -13.04
C TYR A 186 1.84 3.62 -12.83
N LEU A 187 0.88 3.81 -13.74
CA LEU A 187 -0.22 2.89 -13.93
C LEU A 187 0.22 1.79 -14.89
N VAL A 188 0.20 0.54 -14.45
CA VAL A 188 0.70 -0.61 -15.22
C VAL A 188 -0.30 -1.74 -15.24
N GLU A 189 -0.38 -2.44 -16.37
CA GLU A 189 -1.10 -3.70 -16.47
C GLU A 189 -0.25 -4.85 -15.92
N LYS A 190 -0.79 -5.59 -14.96
CA LYS A 190 -0.15 -6.76 -14.37
C LYS A 190 -1.08 -7.97 -14.40
N LYS A 191 -0.48 -9.14 -14.60
CA LYS A 191 -1.19 -10.42 -14.48
C LYS A 191 -1.11 -10.88 -13.02
N LYS A 192 -2.25 -10.96 -12.35
CA LYS A 192 -2.36 -11.49 -10.99
C LYS A 192 -3.17 -12.78 -10.95
N VAL A 193 -2.78 -13.65 -10.03
CA VAL A 193 -3.45 -14.93 -9.77
C VAL A 193 -4.36 -14.75 -8.56
N PHE A 194 -5.65 -15.02 -8.74
CA PHE A 194 -6.66 -15.02 -7.68
C PHE A 194 -7.20 -16.45 -7.53
N GLY A 195 -6.62 -17.22 -6.61
CA GLY A 195 -6.88 -18.64 -6.49
C GLY A 195 -6.40 -19.40 -7.73
N THR A 196 -7.32 -19.90 -8.55
CA THR A 196 -7.00 -20.59 -9.81
C THR A 196 -7.16 -19.70 -11.05
N ILE A 197 -7.59 -18.45 -10.86
CA ILE A 197 -7.93 -17.55 -11.97
C ILE A 197 -6.80 -16.56 -12.20
N ASN A 198 -6.29 -16.50 -13.43
CA ASN A 198 -5.40 -15.44 -13.87
C ASN A 198 -6.23 -14.26 -14.41
N LYS A 199 -5.99 -13.06 -13.88
CA LYS A 199 -6.60 -11.82 -14.37
C LYS A 199 -5.54 -10.80 -14.72
N GLU A 200 -5.75 -10.09 -15.82
CA GLU A 200 -5.06 -8.83 -16.08
C GLU A 200 -5.77 -7.74 -15.29
N ILE A 201 -5.01 -7.05 -14.44
CA ILE A 201 -5.48 -5.90 -13.67
C ILE A 201 -4.61 -4.70 -14.00
N THR A 202 -5.20 -3.52 -13.86
CA THR A 202 -4.45 -2.27 -13.90
C THR A 202 -4.17 -1.88 -12.45
N GLU A 203 -2.90 -1.69 -12.10
CA GLU A 203 -2.52 -1.26 -10.76
C GLU A 203 -1.39 -0.23 -10.80
N ILE A 204 -1.17 0.42 -9.66
CA ILE A 204 -0.08 1.36 -9.51
C ILE A 204 1.20 0.60 -9.18
N GLY A 205 2.28 0.94 -9.85
CA GLY A 205 3.62 0.45 -9.55
C GLY A 205 4.57 1.60 -9.26
N LEU A 206 5.42 1.40 -8.26
CA LEU A 206 6.58 2.27 -8.02
C LEU A 206 7.62 2.06 -9.12
N GLY A 207 8.30 3.14 -9.48
CA GLY A 207 9.36 3.19 -10.47
C GLY A 207 10.72 3.45 -9.84
N ASN A 208 11.61 4.03 -10.63
CA ASN A 208 12.92 4.43 -10.17
C ASN A 208 12.80 5.43 -9.00
N ILE A 209 13.73 5.29 -8.05
CA ILE A 209 13.92 6.22 -6.94
C ILE A 209 15.30 6.88 -7.12
N TYR A 210 15.34 8.22 -7.06
CA TYR A 210 16.56 9.01 -7.28
C TYR A 210 16.64 10.33 -6.51
#